data_AF-A0A2W4X262-F1
#
_entry.id   AF-A0A2W4X262-F1
#
_cell.length_a   1.000
_cell.length_b   1.000
_cell.length_c   1.000
_cell.angle_alpha   90.00
_cell.angle_beta   90.00
_cell.angle_gamma   90.00
#
_symmetry.space_group_name_H-M   'P 1'
#
loop_
_entity.id
_entity.type
_entity.pdbx_description
1 polymer ?
#
loop_
_entity_poly.entity_id
_entity_poly.type
_entity_poly.pdbx_seq_one_letter_code
_entity_poly.pdbx_strand_id
1 'polypeptide(L)'
;MPKIPECDRCQYFLHSPYIVCAVNPFGPASLTCEDFSAIAQADAEISRHPLGGGYYLGDWVPHPFPAIVTDTQVALLDWHPQFTGHCPECKRPIAESDKGHWKCNHCDWKYAVANTPD
;
A
#
# COMPACT_ATOMS: atom_id res chain seq x y z
N MET A 1 -4.98 -28.70 7.67
CA MET A 1 -4.00 -27.67 8.10
C MET A 1 -4.18 -27.49 9.60
N PRO A 2 -3.34 -28.11 10.42
CA PRO A 2 -3.48 -28.02 11.87
C PRO A 2 -3.17 -26.59 12.33
N LYS A 3 -4.18 -25.93 12.90
CA LYS A 3 -3.98 -24.72 13.71
C LYS A 3 -3.91 -25.18 15.17
N ILE A 4 -2.88 -24.76 15.89
CA ILE A 4 -2.80 -24.92 17.35
C ILE A 4 -3.42 -23.68 18.03
N PRO A 5 -3.90 -23.77 19.29
CA PRO A 5 -4.57 -22.66 19.96
C PRO A 5 -3.75 -21.37 20.03
N GLU A 6 -2.43 -21.47 20.05
CA GLU A 6 -1.52 -20.34 20.11
C GLU A 6 -1.43 -19.57 18.79
N CYS A 7 -1.79 -20.17 17.65
CA CYS A 7 -1.70 -19.53 16.33
C CYS A 7 -2.44 -18.19 16.29
N ASP A 8 -3.64 -18.10 16.87
CA ASP A 8 -4.46 -16.87 16.85
C ASP A 8 -3.82 -15.67 17.57
N ARG A 9 -2.78 -15.91 18.38
CA ARG A 9 -2.06 -14.90 19.16
C ARG A 9 -0.65 -14.64 18.64
N CYS A 10 -0.25 -15.30 17.56
CA CYS A 10 1.06 -15.18 16.95
C CYS A 10 1.09 -13.99 15.98
N GLN A 11 2.16 -13.19 15.99
CA GLN A 11 2.33 -12.04 15.10
C GLN A 11 2.34 -12.40 13.61
N TYR A 12 2.63 -13.66 13.28
CA TYR A 12 2.70 -14.13 11.89
C TYR A 12 1.37 -14.70 11.38
N PHE A 13 0.33 -14.77 12.21
CA PHE A 13 -0.94 -15.37 11.84
C PHE A 13 -1.67 -14.55 10.78
N LEU A 14 -2.09 -15.20 9.69
CA LEU A 14 -2.61 -14.52 8.51
C LEU A 14 -4.14 -14.38 8.49
N HIS A 15 -4.85 -14.90 9.50
CA HIS A 15 -6.32 -14.90 9.57
C HIS A 15 -7.02 -15.40 8.29
N SER A 16 -6.34 -16.26 7.52
CA SER A 16 -6.83 -16.79 6.25
C SER A 16 -7.39 -18.21 6.44
N PRO A 17 -8.42 -18.59 5.66
CA PRO A 17 -8.87 -19.97 5.60
C PRO A 17 -7.92 -20.86 4.79
N TYR A 18 -7.05 -20.29 3.96
CA TYR A 18 -6.18 -21.03 3.04
C TYR A 18 -4.74 -21.18 3.53
N ILE A 19 -4.29 -20.29 4.40
CA ILE A 19 -2.91 -20.23 4.91
C ILE A 19 -2.95 -19.97 6.42
N VAL A 20 -2.16 -20.70 7.19
CA VAL A 20 -2.10 -20.55 8.65
C VAL A 20 -1.32 -19.29 9.06
N CYS A 21 -0.02 -19.22 8.74
CA CYS A 21 0.82 -18.06 9.04
C CYS A 21 1.88 -17.85 7.95
N ALA A 22 2.56 -16.70 7.98
CA ALA A 22 3.59 -16.36 6.98
C ALA A 22 4.82 -17.29 7.02
N VAL A 23 5.15 -17.83 8.20
CA VAL A 23 6.32 -18.70 8.39
C VAL A 23 6.00 -20.16 8.09
N ASN A 24 4.84 -20.65 8.55
CA ASN A 24 4.36 -22.01 8.36
C ASN A 24 2.99 -21.99 7.65
N PRO A 25 2.96 -21.93 6.31
CA PRO A 25 1.73 -21.82 5.55
C PRO A 25 0.70 -22.92 5.83
N PHE A 26 1.17 -24.13 6.15
CA PHE A 26 0.34 -25.31 6.42
C PHE A 26 0.09 -25.57 7.92
N GLY A 27 0.66 -24.76 8.79
CA GLY A 27 0.69 -24.95 10.25
C GLY A 27 1.89 -25.76 10.73
N PRO A 28 2.17 -25.75 12.05
CA PRO A 28 3.29 -26.49 12.63
C PRO A 28 3.05 -28.01 12.56
N ALA A 29 4.13 -28.78 12.45
CA ALA A 29 4.06 -30.25 12.41
C ALA A 29 3.82 -30.89 13.79
N SER A 30 4.00 -30.13 14.87
CA SER A 30 3.90 -30.58 16.25
C SER A 30 2.80 -29.84 17.01
N LEU A 31 2.54 -30.25 18.25
CA LEU A 31 1.58 -29.57 19.14
C LEU A 31 2.09 -28.21 19.65
N THR A 32 3.37 -27.90 19.44
CA THR A 32 3.98 -26.60 19.70
C THR A 32 4.61 -26.04 18.42
N CYS A 33 4.81 -24.73 18.38
CA CYS A 33 5.40 -24.03 17.24
C CYS A 33 6.68 -23.33 17.67
N GLU A 34 7.82 -23.73 17.10
CA GLU A 34 9.13 -23.12 17.38
C GLU A 34 9.19 -21.67 16.89
N ASP A 35 8.44 -21.33 15.83
CA ASP A 35 8.32 -19.99 15.28
C ASP A 35 7.25 -19.13 15.97
N PHE A 36 6.68 -19.62 17.08
CA PHE A 36 5.66 -18.85 17.80
C PHE A 36 6.29 -17.59 18.37
N SER A 37 5.74 -16.44 17.96
CA SER A 37 6.08 -15.15 18.54
C SER A 37 4.78 -14.42 18.85
N ALA A 38 4.54 -14.17 20.14
CA ALA A 38 3.33 -13.50 20.60
C ALA A 38 3.31 -12.06 20.07
N ILE A 39 2.12 -11.58 19.69
CA ILE A 39 1.90 -10.15 19.40
C ILE A 39 2.30 -9.35 20.66
N ALA A 40 3.34 -8.52 20.58
CA ALA A 40 3.71 -7.67 21.70
C ALA A 40 2.59 -6.66 21.97
N GLN A 41 2.33 -6.32 23.23
CA GLN A 41 1.31 -5.33 23.58
C GLN A 41 1.58 -3.96 22.95
N ALA A 42 2.85 -3.61 22.74
CA ALA A 42 3.27 -2.42 21.98
C ALA A 42 2.88 -2.51 20.49
N ASP A 43 2.99 -3.69 19.88
CA ASP A 43 2.62 -3.93 18.48
C ASP A 43 1.10 -4.00 18.27
N ALA A 44 0.33 -4.34 19.31
CA ALA A 44 -1.12 -4.22 19.30
C ALA A 44 -1.57 -2.74 19.26
N GLU A 45 -0.78 -1.83 19.84
CA GLU A 45 -1.01 -0.39 19.76
C GLU A 45 -0.58 0.17 18.39
N ILE A 46 0.50 -0.36 17.80
CA ILE A 46 0.85 -0.13 16.40
C ILE A 46 -0.18 -0.75 15.43
N SER A 47 -0.88 -1.81 15.81
CA SER A 47 -1.98 -2.39 15.01
C SER A 47 -3.30 -1.62 15.16
N ARG A 48 -3.38 -0.60 16.04
CA ARG A 48 -4.51 0.34 16.11
C ARG A 48 -4.40 1.50 15.12
N HIS A 49 -3.38 1.53 14.28
CA HIS A 49 -3.34 2.52 13.21
C HIS A 49 -4.47 2.25 12.21
N PRO A 50 -5.20 3.28 11.77
CA PRO A 50 -6.29 3.10 10.82
C PRO A 50 -5.80 2.40 9.54
N LEU A 51 -6.63 1.49 9.02
CA LEU A 51 -6.48 0.97 7.65
C LEU A 51 -6.36 2.16 6.69
N GLY A 52 -5.33 2.17 5.84
CA GLY A 52 -5.06 3.29 4.92
C GLY A 52 -3.93 4.22 5.34
N GLY A 53 -2.98 3.79 6.17
CA GLY A 53 -1.73 4.51 6.45
C GLY A 53 -0.49 3.71 6.00
N GLY A 54 0.66 4.37 5.97
CA GLY A 54 1.96 3.72 5.73
C GLY A 54 3.09 4.49 6.39
N TYR A 55 4.22 3.83 6.62
CA TYR A 55 5.41 4.49 7.14
C TYR A 55 6.28 4.97 5.97
N TYR A 56 6.56 6.27 5.91
CA TYR A 56 7.50 6.88 4.98
C TYR A 56 8.57 7.63 5.78
N LEU A 57 9.86 7.30 5.55
CA LEU A 57 10.99 7.84 6.32
C LEU A 57 10.87 7.67 7.85
N GLY A 58 10.15 6.64 8.30
CA GLY A 58 9.94 6.35 9.72
C GLY A 58 8.74 7.07 10.34
N ASP A 59 8.14 8.02 9.64
CA ASP A 59 6.93 8.71 10.09
C ASP A 59 5.68 8.00 9.57
N TRP A 60 4.67 7.87 10.44
CA TRP A 60 3.36 7.37 10.02
C TRP A 60 2.65 8.47 9.23
N VAL A 61 2.40 8.21 7.95
CA VAL A 61 1.66 9.12 7.08
C VAL A 61 0.28 8.50 6.83
N PRO A 62 -0.82 9.18 7.22
CA PRO A 62 -2.13 8.76 6.77
C PRO A 62 -2.12 8.89 5.25
N HIS A 63 -2.36 7.81 4.52
CA HIS A 63 -2.64 8.02 3.10
C HIS A 63 -3.97 8.77 3.03
N PRO A 64 -4.06 9.88 2.30
CA PRO A 64 -5.32 10.52 2.02
C PRO A 64 -6.09 9.66 1.01
N PHE A 65 -6.57 8.49 1.44
CA PHE A 65 -7.67 7.84 0.77
C PHE A 65 -8.94 8.38 1.40
N PRO A 66 -9.73 9.20 0.70
CA PRO A 66 -11.14 9.22 1.02
C PRO A 66 -11.65 7.79 0.82
N ALA A 67 -12.37 7.26 1.81
CA ALA A 67 -13.26 6.15 1.54
C ALA A 67 -14.17 6.60 0.36
N ILE A 68 -14.28 5.77 -0.69
CA ILE A 68 -14.95 6.03 -1.98
C ILE A 68 -14.03 6.87 -2.92
N VAL A 69 -13.55 6.45 -4.11
CA VAL A 69 -14.10 5.62 -5.20
C VAL A 69 -12.96 5.02 -6.04
N THR A 70 -13.09 3.76 -6.46
CA THR A 70 -12.15 2.98 -7.27
C THR A 70 -11.75 3.61 -8.61
N ASP A 71 -12.67 4.34 -9.25
CA ASP A 71 -12.51 4.67 -10.68
C ASP A 71 -11.59 5.87 -10.93
N THR A 72 -11.63 6.88 -10.05
CA THR A 72 -10.76 8.06 -10.18
C THR A 72 -9.30 7.70 -9.90
N GLN A 73 -9.06 6.80 -8.95
CA GLN A 73 -7.72 6.34 -8.63
C GLN A 73 -7.15 5.40 -9.70
N VAL A 74 -7.96 4.49 -10.22
CA VAL A 74 -7.58 3.68 -11.38
C VAL A 74 -7.31 4.57 -12.59
N ALA A 75 -8.14 5.60 -12.83
CA ALA A 75 -7.90 6.57 -13.90
C ALA A 75 -6.58 7.33 -13.72
N LEU A 76 -6.16 7.65 -12.48
CA LEU A 76 -4.85 8.25 -12.25
C LEU A 76 -3.71 7.29 -12.61
N LEU A 77 -3.83 6.01 -12.26
CA LEU A 77 -2.83 5.00 -12.63
C LEU A 77 -2.76 4.79 -14.15
N ASP A 78 -3.91 4.84 -14.83
CA ASP A 78 -4.02 4.59 -16.27
C ASP A 78 -3.56 5.77 -17.13
N TRP A 79 -3.68 7.01 -16.64
CA TRP A 79 -3.49 8.21 -17.45
C TRP A 79 -2.39 9.15 -16.97
N HIS A 80 -1.96 9.10 -15.70
CA HIS A 80 -1.00 10.08 -15.18
C HIS A 80 0.45 9.75 -15.61
N PRO A 81 1.19 10.72 -16.18
CA PRO A 81 2.55 10.48 -16.68
C PRO A 81 3.57 10.06 -15.61
N GLN A 82 3.29 10.28 -14.33
CA GLN A 82 4.11 9.73 -13.24
C GLN A 82 4.16 8.21 -13.25
N PHE A 83 3.07 7.56 -13.68
CA PHE A 83 2.95 6.11 -13.72
C PHE A 83 3.17 5.58 -15.14
N THR A 84 2.67 6.28 -16.16
CA THR A 84 2.73 5.82 -17.55
C THR A 84 3.96 6.31 -18.31
N GLY A 85 4.63 7.37 -17.85
CA GLY A 85 5.72 8.04 -18.56
C GLY A 85 5.31 8.80 -19.82
N HIS A 86 4.00 8.84 -20.15
CA HIS A 86 3.49 9.38 -21.41
C HIS A 86 2.39 10.41 -21.16
N CYS A 87 2.27 11.39 -22.05
CA CYS A 87 1.18 12.36 -22.04
C CYS A 87 -0.17 11.66 -22.35
N PRO A 88 -1.24 11.90 -21.57
CA PRO A 88 -2.53 11.25 -21.79
C PRO A 88 -3.21 11.67 -23.11
N GLU A 89 -2.99 12.90 -23.59
CA GLU A 89 -3.59 13.36 -24.85
C GLU A 89 -2.84 12.87 -26.09
N CYS A 90 -1.55 13.19 -26.21
CA CYS A 90 -0.79 12.93 -27.44
C CYS A 90 0.04 11.64 -27.41
N LYS A 91 0.04 10.91 -26.27
CA LYS A 91 0.78 9.65 -26.04
C LYS A 91 2.29 9.72 -26.30
N ARG A 92 2.87 10.92 -26.35
CA ARG A 92 4.33 11.11 -26.43
C ARG A 92 4.97 10.96 -25.05
N PRO A 93 6.21 10.47 -24.97
CA PRO A 93 6.92 10.39 -23.69
C PRO A 93 7.10 11.78 -23.09
N ILE A 94 6.95 11.90 -21.77
CA ILE A 94 7.30 13.14 -21.05
C ILE A 94 8.81 13.17 -20.82
N ALA A 95 9.45 14.25 -21.24
CA ALA A 95 10.89 14.43 -21.10
C ALA A 95 11.29 14.48 -19.62
N GLU A 96 12.49 13.98 -19.29
CA GLU A 96 12.95 13.89 -17.90
C GLU A 96 13.10 15.26 -17.22
N SER A 97 13.42 16.29 -18.01
CA SER A 97 13.47 17.69 -17.56
C SER A 97 12.15 18.21 -17.00
N ASP A 98 11.02 17.60 -17.38
CA ASP A 98 9.67 18.06 -17.08
C ASP A 98 8.95 17.16 -16.06
N LYS A 99 9.65 16.12 -15.57
CA LYS A 99 9.22 15.28 -14.45
C LYS A 99 9.23 16.14 -13.17
N GLY A 100 8.06 16.63 -12.77
CA GLY A 100 7.87 17.53 -11.61
C GLY A 100 6.95 18.71 -11.90
N HIS A 101 6.93 19.20 -13.13
CA HIS A 101 5.96 20.20 -13.60
C HIS A 101 4.79 19.60 -14.38
N TRP A 102 4.90 18.31 -14.77
CA TRP A 102 3.87 17.52 -15.46
C TRP A 102 3.25 18.28 -16.65
N LYS A 103 4.13 18.76 -17.53
CA LYS A 103 3.75 19.44 -18.78
C LYS A 103 4.19 18.60 -19.98
N CYS A 104 3.39 18.62 -21.04
CA CYS A 104 3.77 18.04 -22.31
C CYS A 104 4.49 19.08 -23.18
N ASN A 105 5.58 18.69 -23.85
CA ASN A 105 6.29 19.55 -24.80
C ASN A 105 5.73 19.49 -26.22
N HIS A 106 4.72 18.64 -26.43
CA HIS A 106 4.14 18.36 -27.75
C HIS A 106 2.67 18.77 -27.87
N CYS A 107 1.98 19.00 -26.74
CA CYS A 107 0.61 19.52 -26.70
C CYS A 107 0.43 20.40 -25.46
N ASP A 108 -0.71 21.09 -25.37
CA ASP A 108 -1.00 22.03 -24.28
C ASP A 108 -1.38 21.35 -22.94
N TRP A 109 -1.23 20.04 -22.85
CA TRP A 109 -1.55 19.29 -21.65
C TRP A 109 -0.60 19.65 -20.50
N LYS A 110 -1.20 20.00 -19.36
CA LYS A 110 -0.50 20.30 -18.10
C LYS A 110 -1.34 19.83 -16.91
N TYR A 111 -0.72 19.19 -15.94
CA TYR A 111 -1.41 18.81 -14.70
C TYR A 111 -1.53 20.03 -13.79
N ALA A 112 -2.75 20.46 -13.50
CA ALA A 112 -3.01 21.49 -12.50
C ALA A 112 -3.18 20.81 -11.14
N VAL A 113 -2.16 20.87 -10.28
CA VAL A 113 -2.36 20.56 -8.87
C VAL A 113 -3.15 21.73 -8.28
N ALA A 114 -4.47 21.58 -8.19
CA ALA A 114 -5.26 22.50 -7.40
C ALA A 114 -4.86 22.31 -5.93
N ASN A 115 -4.52 23.42 -5.27
CA ASN A 115 -4.39 23.64 -3.82
C ASN A 115 -2.95 23.75 -3.27
N THR A 116 -2.45 24.99 -3.22
CA THR A 116 -1.68 25.52 -2.09
C THR A 116 -2.33 26.85 -1.68
N PRO A 117 -2.97 26.97 -0.51
CA PRO A 117 -3.19 28.28 0.11
C PRO A 117 -1.87 28.78 0.72
N ASP A 118 -1.63 30.08 0.59
CA ASP A 118 -0.49 30.85 1.13
C ASP A 118 -0.30 30.71 2.65
#